data_AF-A0AAE1XV86-F1
#
_entry.id   AF-A0AAE1XV86-F1
#
_cell.length_a   1.000
_cell.length_b   1.000
_cell.length_c   1.000
_cell.angle_alpha   90.00
_cell.angle_beta   90.00
_cell.angle_gamma   90.00
#
_symmetry.space_group_name_H-M   'P 1'
#
loop_
_entity.id
_entity.type
_entity.pdbx_description
1 polymer ?
#
loop_
_entity_poly.entity_id
_entity_poly.type
_entity_poly.pdbx_seq_one_letter_code
_entity_poly.pdbx_strand_id
1 'polypeptide(L)'
;MGYAFSKLEMDSSLLDGSSSNHDLASSSHLNRQLNSLDHEIAQLTQLRSGPHEHLSRVLPGRRDFPVSTVKMLAGREANLSGRGRFSSGDCRHVLSKYLPVNGPWVVDQLSTRAYVSQFSVDGSLFVAAFQGSQIRIYDVERGMKVQKNILARSLRWTITETSLSPDQKHLVYASMSPIVHIVNVESATKESLANITEIHEGLDFSSPDEGGYSFGIFSLKFSTDGREIVAGSSNEDIYVYDLEARKVSLRISAHTSDVNTVCFADESSHLIYSGSDDNFCKVWDRRCFIAKGKAAGVLMGHLEGITFIDTRRDGRYLISNGKDQAIKLWDIRKMSSNATCYRGYRNYEWDYRWMDHPPQARDLKHPYDQSIATYKGHSVLRTLIRCYFSPEYSTGQKYIYTGSHDSCIYIYDLVSGAQVGKLQHHKSTVRDCSWHPTYPMLVSSSWDGDVVKWEFRGKGESPSPAIANKKRLGRRH
;
A
#
# COMPACT_ATOMS: atom_id res chain seq x y z
N MET A 1 -29.49 -60.29 6.82
CA MET A 1 -28.67 -61.41 7.33
C MET A 1 -27.22 -60.98 7.19
N GLY A 2 -26.33 -60.97 8.17
CA GLY A 2 -26.36 -61.24 9.61
C GLY A 2 -25.03 -60.70 10.14
N TYR A 3 -25.06 -60.22 11.37
CA TYR A 3 -23.93 -59.69 12.15
C TYR A 3 -22.80 -60.71 12.34
N ALA A 4 -21.58 -60.21 12.55
CA ALA A 4 -20.66 -60.81 13.54
C ALA A 4 -19.68 -59.76 14.08
N PHE A 5 -19.85 -59.47 15.37
CA PHE A 5 -19.00 -58.68 16.25
C PHE A 5 -17.94 -59.60 16.91
N SER A 6 -16.96 -58.94 17.54
CA SER A 6 -16.17 -59.35 18.72
C SER A 6 -14.85 -60.11 18.50
N LYS A 7 -13.76 -59.51 18.99
CA LYS A 7 -13.21 -59.90 20.29
C LYS A 7 -12.36 -58.78 20.91
N LEU A 8 -12.75 -58.40 22.12
CA LEU A 8 -12.02 -57.61 23.11
C LEU A 8 -11.56 -58.61 24.18
N GLU A 9 -10.33 -58.49 24.67
CA GLU A 9 -9.95 -58.95 26.00
C GLU A 9 -8.89 -57.98 26.57
N MET A 10 -9.24 -57.35 27.70
CA MET A 10 -8.38 -56.69 28.69
C MET A 10 -7.57 -57.78 29.44
N ASP A 11 -6.43 -57.57 30.10
CA ASP A 11 -6.07 -56.72 31.26
C ASP A 11 -4.54 -56.96 31.50
N SER A 12 -3.64 -56.02 31.80
CA SER A 12 -3.44 -55.12 32.96
C SER A 12 -2.24 -55.53 33.85
N SER A 13 -1.50 -54.50 34.28
CA SER A 13 -0.42 -54.44 35.28
C SER A 13 1.00 -54.93 34.90
N LEU A 14 1.94 -53.99 34.80
CA LEU A 14 2.86 -53.67 35.90
C LEU A 14 3.58 -52.34 35.65
N LEU A 15 3.65 -51.55 36.72
CA LEU A 15 4.33 -50.26 36.84
C LEU A 15 5.84 -50.43 36.75
N ASP A 16 6.52 -49.49 36.08
CA ASP A 16 7.64 -48.78 36.70
C ASP A 16 7.98 -47.52 35.89
N GLY A 17 8.18 -46.44 36.63
CA GLY A 17 8.32 -45.09 36.10
C GLY A 17 9.74 -44.75 35.66
N SER A 18 9.84 -43.90 34.65
CA SER A 18 10.92 -42.93 34.55
C SER A 18 10.48 -41.78 33.63
N SER A 19 10.33 -40.61 34.24
CA SER A 19 10.12 -39.32 33.60
C SER A 19 11.24 -38.95 32.62
N SER A 20 10.90 -38.60 31.39
CA SER A 20 11.78 -37.84 30.50
C SER A 20 11.02 -36.66 29.87
N ASN A 21 11.21 -35.50 30.51
CA ASN A 21 10.90 -34.19 29.94
C ASN A 21 11.75 -33.95 28.70
N HIS A 22 11.20 -34.12 27.49
CA HIS A 22 11.90 -33.69 26.27
C HIS A 22 11.07 -32.99 25.19
N ASP A 23 9.77 -32.71 25.40
CA ASP A 23 8.91 -32.11 24.37
C ASP A 23 8.50 -30.63 24.61
N LEU A 24 9.10 -29.94 25.58
CA LEU A 24 8.79 -28.52 25.88
C LEU A 24 9.83 -27.51 25.36
N ALA A 25 10.96 -27.96 24.82
CA ALA A 25 12.04 -27.06 24.41
C ALA A 25 11.87 -26.51 22.98
N SER A 26 11.24 -27.26 22.06
CA SER A 26 11.08 -26.83 20.66
C SER A 26 9.97 -25.79 20.46
N SER A 27 8.86 -25.90 21.20
CA SER A 27 7.77 -24.92 21.18
C SER A 27 8.14 -23.60 21.85
N SER A 28 9.00 -23.64 22.88
CA SER A 28 9.50 -22.44 23.55
C SER A 28 10.45 -21.64 22.64
N HIS A 29 11.27 -22.30 21.82
CA HIS A 29 12.22 -21.61 20.92
C HIS A 29 11.51 -20.94 19.74
N LEU A 30 10.49 -21.59 19.17
CA LEU A 30 9.63 -21.02 18.13
C LEU A 30 8.79 -19.85 18.67
N ASN A 31 8.20 -19.97 19.86
CA ASN A 31 7.46 -18.85 20.48
C ASN A 31 8.38 -17.69 20.91
N ARG A 32 9.63 -17.95 21.32
CA ARG A 32 10.61 -16.90 21.63
C ARG A 32 11.05 -16.13 20.38
N GLN A 33 11.22 -16.83 19.24
CA GLN A 33 11.54 -16.21 17.96
C GLN A 33 10.36 -15.42 17.38
N LEU A 34 9.12 -15.93 17.46
CA LEU A 34 7.93 -15.19 17.01
C LEU A 34 7.74 -13.88 17.79
N ASN A 35 7.86 -13.91 19.13
CA ASN A 35 7.77 -12.69 19.95
C ASN A 35 8.95 -11.74 19.70
N SER A 36 10.17 -12.23 19.42
CA SER A 36 11.31 -11.35 19.12
C SER A 36 11.17 -10.65 17.78
N LEU A 37 10.53 -11.29 16.79
CA LEU A 37 10.35 -10.75 15.43
C LEU A 37 9.24 -9.68 15.39
N ASP A 38 8.15 -9.88 16.15
CA ASP A 38 7.12 -8.85 16.33
C ASP A 38 7.69 -7.64 17.10
N HIS A 39 8.60 -7.90 18.05
CA HIS A 39 9.43 -6.86 18.67
C HIS A 39 10.42 -6.21 17.68
N GLU A 40 10.92 -6.93 16.67
CA GLU A 40 11.90 -6.38 15.73
C GLU A 40 11.28 -5.32 14.81
N ILE A 41 10.10 -5.57 14.23
CA ILE A 41 9.40 -4.53 13.44
C ILE A 41 9.03 -3.33 14.32
N ALA A 42 8.62 -3.58 15.57
CA ALA A 42 8.36 -2.51 16.53
C ALA A 42 9.64 -1.70 16.83
N GLN A 43 10.76 -2.36 17.08
CA GLN A 43 12.05 -1.74 17.32
C GLN A 43 12.55 -0.98 16.09
N LEU A 44 12.46 -1.54 14.89
CA LEU A 44 12.83 -0.85 13.65
C LEU A 44 11.99 0.40 13.43
N THR A 45 10.68 0.31 13.69
CA THR A 45 9.78 1.46 13.62
C THR A 45 10.14 2.50 14.67
N GLN A 46 10.44 2.09 15.91
CA GLN A 46 10.90 2.98 16.97
C GLN A 46 12.29 3.59 16.67
N LEU A 47 13.21 2.87 16.04
CA LEU A 47 14.50 3.40 15.63
C LEU A 47 14.34 4.46 14.52
N ARG A 48 13.39 4.26 13.60
CA ARG A 48 13.12 5.22 12.52
C ARG A 48 12.33 6.44 12.98
N SER A 49 11.41 6.28 13.93
CA SER A 49 10.46 7.31 14.36
C SER A 49 10.68 7.84 15.78
N GLY A 50 11.63 7.27 16.53
CA GLY A 50 11.89 7.61 17.93
C GLY A 50 12.87 8.78 18.09
N PRO A 51 12.78 9.50 19.21
CA PRO A 51 13.70 10.60 19.53
C PRO A 51 15.07 10.06 19.95
N HIS A 52 16.09 10.91 19.84
CA HIS A 52 17.46 10.58 20.22
C HIS A 52 17.58 10.02 21.65
N GLU A 53 18.44 9.02 21.87
CA GLU A 53 18.55 8.28 23.15
C GLU A 53 18.80 9.18 24.37
N HIS A 54 19.58 10.23 24.21
CA HIS A 54 19.84 11.19 25.30
C HIS A 54 18.62 12.05 25.68
N LEU A 55 17.65 12.24 24.77
CA LEU A 55 16.37 12.90 25.06
C LEU A 55 15.37 11.93 25.70
N SER A 56 15.51 10.62 25.43
CA SER A 56 14.70 9.57 26.02
C SER A 56 15.23 9.06 27.36
N ARG A 57 16.51 9.25 27.70
CA ARG A 57 17.07 8.87 29.02
C ARG A 57 16.22 9.40 30.17
N VAL A 58 15.62 8.47 30.90
CA VAL A 58 14.86 8.69 32.13
C VAL A 58 15.82 8.49 33.30
N LEU A 59 15.75 9.36 34.32
CA LEU A 59 16.40 9.10 35.60
C LEU A 59 15.82 7.81 36.21
N PRO A 60 16.64 6.89 36.76
CA PRO A 60 16.14 5.59 37.25
C PRO A 60 15.00 5.80 38.26
N GLY A 61 13.85 5.17 38.01
CA GLY A 61 12.67 5.19 38.89
C GLY A 61 11.48 6.05 38.44
N ARG A 62 11.54 6.76 37.30
CA ARG A 62 10.36 7.45 36.72
C ARG A 62 9.75 6.65 35.56
N ARG A 63 8.42 6.69 35.44
CA ARG A 63 7.66 6.04 34.34
C ARG A 63 8.08 6.62 32.99
N ASP A 64 8.11 5.77 31.95
CA ASP A 64 8.32 6.15 30.55
C ASP A 64 7.21 7.09 30.08
N PHE A 65 7.48 8.40 30.09
CA PHE A 65 6.61 9.36 29.45
C PHE A 65 7.08 9.62 28.02
N PRO A 66 6.18 9.67 27.03
CA PRO A 66 6.55 10.01 25.66
C PRO A 66 7.26 11.37 25.64
N VAL A 67 8.43 11.43 24.96
CA VAL A 67 9.23 12.66 24.89
C VAL A 67 8.37 13.77 24.27
N SER A 68 8.10 14.81 25.05
CA SER A 68 7.33 15.98 24.63
C SER A 68 8.18 16.89 23.74
N THR A 69 7.53 17.62 22.82
CA THR A 69 8.20 18.58 21.94
C THR A 69 8.96 19.65 22.74
N VAL A 70 8.40 20.09 23.86
CA VAL A 70 9.03 21.04 24.80
C VAL A 70 10.30 20.46 25.41
N LYS A 71 10.29 19.17 25.82
CA LYS A 71 11.50 18.49 26.32
C LYS A 71 12.58 18.37 25.24
N MET A 72 12.20 18.12 23.99
CA MET A 72 13.14 18.07 22.86
C MET A 72 13.76 19.44 22.57
N LEU A 73 12.95 20.50 22.57
CA LEU A 73 13.43 21.88 22.44
C LEU A 73 14.39 22.25 23.57
N ALA A 74 14.01 22.00 24.83
CA ALA A 74 14.88 22.24 25.98
C ALA A 74 16.18 21.44 25.91
N GLY A 75 16.12 20.19 25.45
CA GLY A 75 17.31 19.36 25.26
C GLY A 75 18.22 19.84 24.12
N ARG A 76 17.65 20.46 23.07
CA ARG A 76 18.42 21.13 22.02
C ARG A 76 19.12 22.39 22.55
N GLU A 77 18.41 23.23 23.30
CA GLU A 77 18.99 24.44 23.93
C GLU A 77 20.11 24.09 24.91
N ALA A 78 19.92 23.02 25.69
CA ALA A 78 20.94 22.47 26.58
C ALA A 78 22.04 21.68 25.85
N ASN A 79 22.00 21.63 24.51
CA ASN A 79 22.91 20.89 23.64
C ASN A 79 23.15 19.43 24.07
N LEU A 80 22.12 18.75 24.59
CA LEU A 80 22.21 17.36 25.07
C LEU A 80 22.56 16.36 23.97
N SER A 81 22.34 16.72 22.69
CA SER A 81 22.72 15.92 21.52
C SER A 81 24.13 16.25 20.99
N GLY A 82 24.79 17.28 21.53
CA GLY A 82 26.13 17.74 21.12
C GLY A 82 26.20 18.39 19.73
N ARG A 83 25.08 18.49 19.00
CA ARG A 83 25.03 18.97 17.60
C ARG A 83 24.29 20.30 17.41
N GLY A 84 23.62 20.83 18.44
CA GLY A 84 22.81 22.06 18.36
C GLY A 84 21.60 22.03 17.40
N ARG A 85 21.29 20.87 16.79
CA ARG A 85 20.18 20.68 15.84
C ARG A 85 19.44 19.37 16.10
N PHE A 86 18.18 19.31 15.65
CA PHE A 86 17.40 18.08 15.70
C PHE A 86 17.93 17.05 14.69
N SER A 87 17.92 15.77 15.08
CA SER A 87 18.19 14.67 14.16
C SER A 87 16.98 14.38 13.26
N SER A 88 17.17 13.60 12.20
CA SER A 88 16.07 13.14 11.35
C SER A 88 15.05 12.29 12.13
N GLY A 89 15.51 11.45 13.07
CA GLY A 89 14.65 10.69 13.98
C GLY A 89 13.82 11.60 14.89
N ASP A 90 14.42 12.65 15.43
CA ASP A 90 13.71 13.66 16.24
C ASP A 90 12.61 14.36 15.42
N CYS A 91 12.90 14.75 14.17
CA CYS A 91 11.91 15.36 13.29
C CYS A 91 10.75 14.39 12.98
N ARG A 92 11.04 13.13 12.67
CA ARG A 92 10.03 12.07 12.43
C ARG A 92 9.18 11.80 13.67
N HIS A 93 9.78 11.79 14.87
CA HIS A 93 9.06 11.62 16.13
C HIS A 93 8.03 12.73 16.36
N VAL A 94 8.39 13.97 15.99
CA VAL A 94 7.47 15.10 16.11
C VAL A 94 6.41 15.05 15.02
N LEU A 95 6.80 14.88 13.76
CA LEU A 95 5.90 14.88 12.61
C LEU A 95 4.90 13.72 12.61
N SER A 96 5.30 12.54 13.08
CA SER A 96 4.41 11.36 13.21
C SER A 96 3.23 11.58 14.18
N LYS A 97 3.25 12.64 15.00
CA LYS A 97 2.13 13.01 15.88
C LYS A 97 1.06 13.83 15.15
N TYR A 98 1.39 14.39 14.00
CA TYR A 98 0.52 15.27 13.22
C TYR A 98 -0.23 14.48 12.14
N LEU A 99 -1.27 13.76 12.55
CA LEU A 99 -2.12 13.01 11.63
C LEU A 99 -2.99 13.94 10.75
N PRO A 100 -3.06 13.75 9.43
CA PRO A 100 -3.86 14.55 8.52
C PRO A 100 -5.34 14.14 8.57
N VAL A 101 -6.00 14.37 9.70
CA VAL A 101 -7.41 14.00 9.93
C VAL A 101 -8.37 15.19 9.90
N ASN A 102 -7.84 16.41 9.76
CA ASN A 102 -8.64 17.62 9.61
C ASN A 102 -8.95 17.88 8.14
N GLY A 103 -10.08 18.52 7.87
CA GLY A 103 -10.65 18.64 6.53
C GLY A 103 -12.17 18.42 6.61
N PRO A 104 -12.87 18.26 5.48
CA PRO A 104 -12.37 18.06 4.11
C PRO A 104 -12.25 19.36 3.28
N TRP A 105 -11.19 19.49 2.48
CA TRP A 105 -11.10 20.54 1.44
C TRP A 105 -11.13 19.90 0.05
N VAL A 106 -12.21 20.14 -0.67
CA VAL A 106 -12.35 19.66 -2.06
C VAL A 106 -11.37 20.44 -2.94
N VAL A 107 -10.42 19.72 -3.53
CA VAL A 107 -9.40 20.26 -4.46
C VAL A 107 -9.98 20.33 -5.87
N ASP A 108 -10.67 19.27 -6.28
CA ASP A 108 -11.23 19.12 -7.62
C ASP A 108 -12.44 18.19 -7.57
N GLN A 109 -13.34 18.35 -8.54
CA GLN A 109 -14.53 17.52 -8.69
C GLN A 109 -14.75 17.24 -10.17
N LEU A 110 -14.67 15.95 -10.52
CA LEU A 110 -14.90 15.47 -11.88
C LEU A 110 -16.21 14.69 -11.96
N SER A 111 -16.77 14.60 -13.15
CA SER A 111 -17.99 13.82 -13.41
C SER A 111 -17.75 12.31 -13.48
N THR A 112 -16.50 11.87 -13.43
CA THR A 112 -16.13 10.45 -13.58
C THR A 112 -15.36 9.96 -12.36
N ARG A 113 -15.43 8.65 -12.11
CA ARG A 113 -14.87 8.01 -10.92
C ARG A 113 -13.35 8.12 -10.88
N ALA A 114 -12.77 8.49 -9.74
CA ALA A 114 -11.32 8.45 -9.56
C ALA A 114 -10.87 7.05 -9.16
N TYR A 115 -9.83 6.53 -9.83
CA TYR A 115 -9.36 5.15 -9.64
C TYR A 115 -7.94 5.08 -9.08
N VAL A 116 -7.10 6.07 -9.36
CA VAL A 116 -5.69 6.08 -8.95
C VAL A 116 -5.35 7.47 -8.45
N SER A 117 -4.60 7.55 -7.35
CA SER A 117 -3.98 8.79 -6.92
C SER A 117 -2.64 8.56 -6.24
N GLN A 118 -1.66 9.39 -6.58
CA GLN A 118 -0.30 9.26 -6.05
C GLN A 118 0.43 10.60 -6.04
N PHE A 119 1.13 10.89 -4.95
CA PHE A 119 2.15 11.95 -4.90
C PHE A 119 3.45 11.53 -5.59
N SER A 120 4.15 12.49 -6.21
CA SER A 120 5.55 12.30 -6.58
C SER A 120 6.42 12.03 -5.35
N VAL A 121 7.62 11.48 -5.59
CA VAL A 121 8.55 11.07 -4.51
C VAL A 121 8.95 12.26 -3.62
N ASP A 122 9.09 13.45 -4.20
CA ASP A 122 9.37 14.70 -3.48
C ASP A 122 8.11 15.40 -2.92
N GLY A 123 6.93 15.00 -3.39
CA GLY A 123 5.64 15.60 -3.05
C GLY A 123 5.30 16.88 -3.81
N SER A 124 6.10 17.31 -4.78
CA SER A 124 5.83 18.53 -5.57
C SER A 124 4.62 18.38 -6.49
N LEU A 125 4.38 17.17 -6.99
CA LEU A 125 3.27 16.83 -7.88
C LEU A 125 2.31 15.84 -7.22
N PHE A 126 1.04 15.98 -7.55
CA PHE A 126 0.02 14.99 -7.26
C PHE A 126 -0.65 14.55 -8.55
N VAL A 127 -0.79 13.24 -8.77
CA VAL A 127 -1.42 12.68 -9.97
C VAL A 127 -2.70 11.99 -9.56
N ALA A 128 -3.80 12.27 -10.26
CA ALA A 128 -5.06 11.53 -10.11
C ALA A 128 -5.56 11.08 -11.50
N ALA A 129 -5.94 9.82 -11.60
CA ALA A 129 -6.47 9.24 -12.83
C ALA A 129 -7.91 8.77 -12.65
N PHE A 130 -8.70 8.98 -13.70
CA PHE A 130 -10.14 8.81 -13.67
C PHE A 130 -10.60 7.80 -14.72
N GLN A 131 -11.76 7.21 -14.48
CA GLN A 131 -12.40 6.28 -15.41
C GLN A 131 -12.67 6.93 -16.77
N GLY A 132 -12.96 8.23 -16.80
CA GLY A 132 -13.25 8.99 -18.01
C GLY A 132 -12.06 9.32 -18.92
N SER A 133 -10.99 8.51 -18.91
CA SER A 133 -9.71 8.71 -19.63
C SER A 133 -8.87 9.92 -19.20
N GLN A 134 -9.32 10.72 -18.25
CA GLN A 134 -8.57 11.88 -17.79
C GLN A 134 -7.54 11.50 -16.72
N ILE A 135 -6.34 12.05 -16.83
CA ILE A 135 -5.31 12.04 -15.79
C ILE A 135 -4.96 13.50 -15.52
N ARG A 136 -5.15 13.95 -14.28
CA ARG A 136 -4.78 15.30 -13.85
C ARG A 136 -3.52 15.26 -13.01
N ILE A 137 -2.58 16.13 -13.33
CA ILE A 137 -1.37 16.42 -12.57
C ILE A 137 -1.58 17.78 -11.91
N TYR A 138 -1.45 17.83 -10.60
CA TYR A 138 -1.61 19.01 -9.77
C TYR A 138 -0.26 19.43 -9.21
N ASP A 139 0.01 20.73 -9.26
CA ASP A 139 1.16 21.35 -8.60
C ASP A 139 0.81 21.62 -7.14
N VAL A 140 1.47 20.92 -6.23
CA VAL A 140 1.19 20.95 -4.79
C VAL A 140 1.64 22.27 -4.18
N GLU A 141 2.77 22.81 -4.62
CA GLU A 141 3.33 24.08 -4.14
C GLU A 141 2.45 25.28 -4.53
N ARG A 142 1.78 25.19 -5.68
CA ARG A 142 0.81 26.19 -6.15
C ARG A 142 -0.61 25.96 -5.61
N GLY A 143 -0.74 25.28 -4.48
CA GLY A 143 -2.02 25.06 -3.80
C GLY A 143 -2.88 24.01 -4.50
N MET A 144 -2.26 22.96 -5.04
CA MET A 144 -2.93 21.86 -5.76
C MET A 144 -3.75 22.30 -6.97
N LYS A 145 -3.21 23.26 -7.74
CA LYS A 145 -3.83 23.65 -9.02
C LYS A 145 -3.44 22.67 -10.11
N VAL A 146 -4.37 22.40 -11.04
CA VAL A 146 -4.07 21.56 -12.22
C VAL A 146 -2.95 22.19 -13.02
N GLN A 147 -1.82 21.51 -13.07
CA GLN A 147 -0.68 21.83 -13.91
C GLN A 147 -0.88 21.27 -15.31
N LYS A 148 -1.34 20.02 -15.40
CA LYS A 148 -1.51 19.30 -16.66
C LYS A 148 -2.70 18.36 -16.63
N ASN A 149 -3.41 18.26 -17.75
CA ASN A 149 -4.51 17.35 -17.99
C ASN A 149 -4.16 16.47 -19.20
N ILE A 150 -4.00 15.17 -18.98
CA ILE A 150 -3.64 14.18 -19.98
C ILE A 150 -4.87 13.34 -20.31
N LEU A 151 -5.24 13.27 -21.59
CA LEU A 151 -6.29 12.39 -22.08
C LEU A 151 -5.66 11.07 -22.53
N ALA A 152 -5.93 10.00 -21.79
CA ALA A 152 -5.39 8.68 -22.04
C ALA A 152 -5.75 8.17 -23.44
N ARG A 153 -4.75 7.64 -24.16
CA ARG A 153 -4.92 7.00 -25.46
C ARG A 153 -5.47 5.60 -25.26
N SER A 154 -6.41 5.19 -26.11
CA SER A 154 -6.92 3.81 -26.19
C SER A 154 -7.35 3.22 -24.83
N LEU A 155 -8.25 3.93 -24.14
CA LEU A 155 -8.78 3.48 -22.85
C LEU A 155 -9.64 2.22 -23.00
N ARG A 156 -9.27 1.12 -22.33
CA ARG A 156 -10.18 0.00 -22.09
C ARG A 156 -10.74 0.05 -20.67
N TRP A 157 -12.03 0.40 -20.56
CA TRP A 157 -12.82 0.56 -19.33
C TRP A 157 -12.36 1.66 -18.35
N THR A 158 -11.14 1.58 -17.82
CA THR A 158 -10.59 2.56 -16.87
C THR A 158 -9.07 2.58 -16.90
N ILE A 159 -8.49 3.63 -16.33
CA ILE A 159 -7.07 3.69 -16.02
C ILE A 159 -6.86 2.84 -14.77
N THR A 160 -6.04 1.80 -14.90
CA THR A 160 -5.85 0.80 -13.83
C THR A 160 -4.78 1.24 -12.85
N GLU A 161 -3.65 1.73 -13.36
CA GLU A 161 -2.49 2.22 -12.60
C GLU A 161 -1.81 3.38 -13.33
N THR A 162 -1.20 4.26 -12.56
CA THR A 162 -0.22 5.25 -13.04
C THR A 162 1.07 5.14 -12.22
N SER A 163 2.21 5.50 -12.82
CA SER A 163 3.48 5.62 -12.11
C SER A 163 4.28 6.76 -12.70
N LEU A 164 4.77 7.65 -11.85
CA LEU A 164 5.76 8.66 -12.24
C LEU A 164 7.16 8.03 -12.27
N SER A 165 7.98 8.46 -13.21
CA SER A 165 9.40 8.12 -13.24
C SER A 165 10.12 8.74 -12.02
N PRO A 166 11.23 8.16 -11.57
CA PRO A 166 11.98 8.68 -10.43
C PRO A 166 12.48 10.13 -10.62
N ASP A 167 12.78 10.51 -11.86
CA ASP A 167 13.15 11.88 -12.25
C ASP A 167 11.94 12.80 -12.50
N GLN A 168 10.72 12.28 -12.38
CA GLN A 168 9.43 12.96 -12.54
C GLN A 168 9.15 13.53 -13.94
N LYS A 169 9.98 13.18 -14.94
CA LYS A 169 9.83 13.66 -16.31
C LYS A 169 8.80 12.90 -17.11
N HIS A 170 8.58 11.65 -16.76
CA HIS A 170 7.69 10.75 -17.47
C HIS A 170 6.61 10.19 -16.55
N LEU A 171 5.41 10.05 -17.11
CA LEU A 171 4.31 9.34 -16.48
C LEU A 171 3.95 8.16 -17.35
N VAL A 172 3.87 6.97 -16.75
CA VAL A 172 3.26 5.81 -17.41
C VAL A 172 1.87 5.59 -16.88
N TYR A 173 0.96 5.19 -17.77
CA TYR A 173 -0.38 4.76 -17.40
C TYR A 173 -0.76 3.47 -18.13
N ALA A 174 -1.38 2.57 -17.38
CA ALA A 174 -2.03 1.38 -17.91
C ALA A 174 -3.53 1.61 -18.02
N SER A 175 -4.12 0.96 -19.02
CA SER A 175 -5.52 0.61 -19.01
C SER A 175 -5.63 -0.92 -19.01
N MET A 176 -6.83 -1.48 -19.08
CA MET A 176 -7.00 -2.93 -19.27
C MET A 176 -6.63 -3.35 -20.72
N SER A 177 -5.46 -2.94 -21.21
CA SER A 177 -4.91 -3.18 -22.54
C SER A 177 -3.47 -3.72 -22.44
N PRO A 178 -2.98 -4.43 -23.48
CA PRO A 178 -1.58 -4.84 -23.56
C PRO A 178 -0.60 -3.70 -23.78
N ILE A 179 -1.08 -2.59 -24.31
CA ILE A 179 -0.24 -1.41 -24.57
C ILE A 179 -0.33 -0.49 -23.36
N VAL A 180 0.83 -0.22 -22.76
CA VAL A 180 1.03 0.83 -21.75
C VAL A 180 1.49 2.09 -22.47
N HIS A 181 1.13 3.26 -21.99
CA HIS A 181 1.58 4.50 -22.61
C HIS A 181 2.49 5.28 -21.67
N ILE A 182 3.56 5.84 -22.22
CA ILE A 182 4.47 6.77 -21.54
C ILE A 182 4.30 8.19 -22.13
N VAL A 183 4.23 9.18 -21.24
CA VAL A 183 3.96 10.59 -21.59
C VAL A 183 4.96 11.49 -20.86
N ASN A 184 5.38 12.57 -21.52
CA ASN A 184 6.24 13.59 -20.93
C ASN A 184 5.42 14.55 -20.05
N VAL A 185 5.81 14.71 -18.79
CA VAL A 185 5.16 15.57 -17.80
C VAL A 185 5.68 17.00 -17.85
N GLU A 186 6.97 17.22 -18.17
CA GLU A 186 7.63 18.54 -18.13
C GLU A 186 7.19 19.50 -19.25
N SER A 187 6.60 18.97 -20.31
CA SER A 187 6.16 19.81 -21.42
C SER A 187 5.19 20.90 -20.96
N ALA A 188 5.38 22.11 -21.51
CA ALA A 188 4.67 23.33 -21.12
C ALA A 188 3.18 23.33 -21.45
N THR A 189 2.69 22.34 -22.22
CA THR A 189 1.27 22.25 -22.59
C THR A 189 0.43 21.80 -21.39
N LYS A 190 -0.62 22.57 -21.11
CA LYS A 190 -1.58 22.22 -20.04
C LYS A 190 -2.49 21.06 -20.43
N GLU A 191 -2.79 20.90 -21.72
CA GLU A 191 -3.62 19.83 -22.24
C GLU A 191 -2.78 18.91 -23.12
N SER A 192 -2.72 17.64 -22.72
CA SER A 192 -2.01 16.58 -23.41
C SER A 192 -3.02 15.64 -24.06
N LEU A 193 -3.10 15.75 -25.39
CA LEU A 193 -3.96 14.98 -26.26
C LEU A 193 -3.06 14.16 -27.18
N ALA A 194 -3.24 12.84 -27.14
CA ALA A 194 -2.40 11.91 -27.88
C ALA A 194 -2.37 12.24 -29.38
N ASN A 195 -1.16 12.39 -29.93
CA ASN A 195 -0.87 12.72 -31.33
C ASN A 195 -1.43 14.07 -31.83
N ILE A 196 -1.96 14.91 -30.94
CA ILE A 196 -2.40 16.29 -31.27
C ILE A 196 -1.44 17.29 -30.62
N THR A 197 -1.34 17.25 -29.29
CA THR A 197 -0.45 18.16 -28.55
C THR A 197 0.82 17.45 -28.07
N GLU A 198 0.75 16.14 -27.82
CA GLU A 198 1.88 15.35 -27.32
C GLU A 198 1.89 13.92 -27.86
N ILE A 199 3.08 13.33 -27.90
CA ILE A 199 3.26 11.93 -28.29
C ILE A 199 3.08 11.05 -27.06
N HIS A 200 2.13 10.12 -27.14
CA HIS A 200 1.96 9.06 -26.15
C HIS A 200 2.59 7.81 -26.74
N GLU A 201 3.83 7.53 -26.35
CA GLU A 201 4.58 6.36 -26.83
C GLU A 201 3.97 5.10 -26.22
N GLY A 202 3.65 4.12 -27.06
CA GLY A 202 3.08 2.84 -26.65
C GLY A 202 4.17 1.82 -26.40
N LEU A 203 4.20 1.28 -25.18
CA LEU A 203 5.03 0.16 -24.76
C LEU A 203 4.20 -1.11 -24.86
N ASP A 204 4.61 -2.01 -25.74
CA ASP A 204 3.86 -3.23 -26.03
C ASP A 204 4.30 -4.38 -25.11
N PHE A 205 3.36 -4.86 -24.29
CA PHE A 205 3.56 -6.02 -23.42
C PHE A 205 2.97 -7.31 -24.01
N SER A 206 2.41 -7.26 -25.22
CA SER A 206 1.89 -8.45 -25.88
C SER A 206 3.00 -9.44 -26.19
N SER A 207 2.71 -10.73 -25.99
CA SER A 207 3.58 -11.80 -26.45
C SER A 207 3.15 -12.21 -27.86
N PRO A 208 4.09 -12.52 -28.78
CA PRO A 208 3.74 -12.93 -30.15
C PRO A 208 2.87 -14.19 -30.22
N ASP A 209 2.84 -15.01 -29.17
CA ASP A 209 2.01 -16.23 -29.07
C ASP A 209 0.61 -15.98 -28.48
N GLU A 210 0.31 -14.77 -27.98
CA GLU A 210 -0.98 -14.47 -27.33
C GLU A 210 -1.98 -13.79 -28.28
N GLY A 211 -2.62 -14.62 -29.10
CA GLY A 211 -3.83 -14.23 -29.83
C GLY A 211 -5.05 -14.20 -28.90
N GLY A 212 -5.31 -13.08 -28.22
CA GLY A 212 -6.49 -13.00 -27.35
C GLY A 212 -6.90 -11.59 -26.93
N TYR A 213 -8.17 -11.26 -27.18
CA TYR A 213 -8.86 -10.00 -26.81
C TYR A 213 -9.01 -9.75 -25.28
N SER A 214 -8.35 -10.54 -24.41
CA SER A 214 -8.57 -10.53 -22.95
C SER A 214 -7.34 -10.15 -22.10
N PHE A 215 -6.25 -9.69 -22.70
CA PHE A 215 -5.08 -9.22 -21.94
C PHE A 215 -5.31 -7.80 -21.38
N GLY A 216 -5.06 -7.62 -20.08
CA GLY A 216 -5.06 -6.31 -19.41
C GLY A 216 -4.00 -6.24 -18.32
N ILE A 217 -3.49 -5.03 -18.09
CA ILE A 217 -2.51 -4.74 -17.03
C ILE A 217 -3.22 -4.07 -15.86
N PHE A 218 -3.06 -4.62 -14.67
CA PHE A 218 -3.70 -4.10 -13.45
C PHE A 218 -2.78 -3.21 -12.62
N SER A 219 -1.47 -3.45 -12.67
CA SER A 219 -0.47 -2.74 -11.89
C SER A 219 0.81 -2.51 -12.69
N LEU A 220 1.43 -1.37 -12.47
CA LEU A 220 2.65 -0.87 -13.10
C LEU A 220 3.48 -0.09 -12.09
N LYS A 221 4.80 -0.35 -12.04
CA LYS A 221 5.74 0.48 -11.28
C LYS A 221 7.06 0.63 -12.04
N PHE A 222 7.59 1.85 -12.02
CA PHE A 222 8.97 2.13 -12.44
C PHE A 222 9.96 1.50 -11.47
N SER A 223 11.10 1.07 -12.01
CA SER A 223 12.31 0.84 -11.22
C SER A 223 12.85 2.16 -10.65
N THR A 224 13.64 2.08 -9.59
CA THR A 224 14.22 3.25 -8.92
C THR A 224 15.23 4.01 -9.78
N ASP A 225 15.85 3.34 -10.75
CA ASP A 225 16.73 3.93 -11.75
C ASP A 225 15.99 4.47 -12.99
N GLY A 226 14.68 4.21 -13.10
CA GLY A 226 13.83 4.65 -14.20
C GLY A 226 14.06 3.94 -15.53
N ARG A 227 14.84 2.85 -15.56
CA ARG A 227 15.18 2.12 -16.80
C ARG A 227 14.19 1.02 -17.15
N GLU A 228 13.52 0.47 -16.15
CA GLU A 228 12.61 -0.66 -16.31
C GLU A 228 11.22 -0.36 -15.74
N ILE A 229 10.23 -1.10 -16.23
CA ILE A 229 8.86 -1.11 -15.71
C ILE A 229 8.47 -2.54 -15.41
N VAL A 230 7.95 -2.79 -14.20
CA VAL A 230 7.32 -4.06 -13.85
C VAL A 230 5.80 -3.95 -13.98
N ALA A 231 5.19 -4.96 -14.59
CA ALA A 231 3.75 -5.03 -14.84
C ALA A 231 3.15 -6.35 -14.36
N GLY A 232 1.96 -6.28 -13.76
CA GLY A 232 1.12 -7.43 -13.41
C GLY A 232 -0.10 -7.48 -14.30
N SER A 233 -0.40 -8.65 -14.85
CA SER A 233 -1.40 -8.84 -15.90
C SER A 233 -2.49 -9.86 -15.55
N SER A 234 -3.55 -9.85 -16.36
CA SER A 234 -4.69 -10.78 -16.29
C SER A 234 -4.42 -12.17 -16.87
N ASN A 235 -3.21 -12.42 -17.40
CA ASN A 235 -2.80 -13.74 -17.90
C ASN A 235 -1.87 -14.45 -16.91
N GLU A 236 -1.97 -14.11 -15.62
CA GLU A 236 -1.28 -14.79 -14.50
C GLU A 236 0.24 -14.54 -14.43
N ASP A 237 0.77 -13.72 -15.34
CA ASP A 237 2.19 -13.46 -15.49
C ASP A 237 2.63 -12.10 -14.91
N ILE A 238 3.95 -11.97 -14.73
CA ILE A 238 4.63 -10.70 -14.45
C ILE A 238 5.55 -10.40 -15.63
N TYR A 239 5.55 -9.15 -16.07
CA TYR A 239 6.39 -8.66 -17.14
C TYR A 239 7.37 -7.61 -16.62
N VAL A 240 8.61 -7.65 -17.10
CA VAL A 240 9.57 -6.56 -16.97
C VAL A 240 9.87 -6.04 -18.36
N TYR A 241 9.66 -4.74 -18.53
CA TYR A 241 9.91 -4.03 -19.78
C TYR A 241 11.14 -3.15 -19.62
N ASP A 242 12.10 -3.31 -20.53
CA ASP A 242 13.30 -2.48 -20.61
C ASP A 242 13.02 -1.31 -21.55
N LEU A 243 13.10 -0.09 -21.02
CA LEU A 243 12.80 1.14 -21.76
C LEU A 243 13.90 1.52 -22.75
N GLU A 244 15.15 1.14 -22.48
CA GLU A 244 16.29 1.39 -23.38
C GLU A 244 16.23 0.42 -24.57
N ALA A 245 16.02 -0.86 -24.29
CA ALA A 245 15.89 -1.89 -25.33
C ALA A 245 14.52 -1.89 -26.04
N ARG A 246 13.54 -1.15 -25.50
CA ARG A 246 12.15 -1.04 -25.98
C ARG A 246 11.49 -2.40 -26.23
N LYS A 247 11.63 -3.30 -25.26
CA LYS A 247 11.02 -4.64 -25.32
C LYS A 247 10.82 -5.22 -23.92
N VAL A 248 9.94 -6.21 -23.85
CA VAL A 248 9.85 -7.09 -22.67
C VAL A 248 11.19 -7.83 -22.52
N SER A 249 11.88 -7.58 -21.41
CA SER A 249 13.17 -8.23 -21.07
C SER A 249 12.96 -9.52 -20.29
N LEU A 250 11.87 -9.61 -19.51
CA LEU A 250 11.55 -10.78 -18.69
C LEU A 250 10.04 -11.02 -18.64
N ARG A 251 9.64 -12.28 -18.78
CA ARG A 251 8.27 -12.77 -18.56
C ARG A 251 8.34 -13.90 -17.52
N ILE A 252 7.55 -13.79 -16.46
CA ILE A 252 7.52 -14.74 -15.36
C ILE A 252 6.11 -15.31 -15.26
N SER A 253 5.97 -16.63 -15.41
CA SER A 253 4.71 -17.30 -15.06
C SER A 253 4.57 -17.36 -13.55
N ALA A 254 3.80 -16.41 -13.01
CA ALA A 254 3.93 -15.99 -11.63
C ALA A 254 2.87 -16.63 -10.73
N HIS A 255 1.62 -16.60 -11.17
CA HIS A 255 0.45 -17.00 -10.40
C HIS A 255 -0.42 -17.99 -11.19
N THR A 256 -1.52 -18.43 -10.58
CA THR A 256 -2.54 -19.27 -11.24
C THR A 256 -3.87 -18.52 -11.43
N SER A 257 -3.81 -17.19 -11.38
CA SER A 257 -4.92 -16.25 -11.54
C SER A 257 -4.36 -14.83 -11.73
N ASP A 258 -5.22 -13.86 -12.00
CA ASP A 258 -4.87 -12.46 -12.27
C ASP A 258 -3.87 -11.89 -11.26
N VAL A 259 -2.82 -11.24 -11.77
CA VAL A 259 -1.84 -10.52 -10.94
C VAL A 259 -2.30 -9.08 -10.78
N ASN A 260 -3.00 -8.82 -9.68
CA ASN A 260 -3.61 -7.52 -9.40
C ASN A 260 -2.59 -6.44 -9.05
N THR A 261 -1.43 -6.82 -8.49
CA THR A 261 -0.44 -5.88 -7.96
C THR A 261 0.97 -6.41 -8.08
N VAL A 262 1.89 -5.53 -8.45
CA VAL A 262 3.32 -5.78 -8.51
C VAL A 262 4.10 -4.55 -8.04
N CYS A 263 5.21 -4.75 -7.35
CA CYS A 263 6.13 -3.68 -7.00
C CYS A 263 7.56 -4.20 -6.79
N PHE A 264 8.54 -3.31 -6.93
CA PHE A 264 9.90 -3.58 -6.49
C PHE A 264 9.98 -3.53 -4.96
N ALA A 265 10.73 -4.45 -4.37
CA ALA A 265 10.86 -4.53 -2.92
C ALA A 265 11.68 -3.38 -2.33
N ASP A 266 12.72 -2.95 -3.03
CA ASP A 266 13.71 -1.97 -2.59
C ASP A 266 14.36 -1.25 -3.78
N GLU A 267 15.37 -0.43 -3.49
CA GLU A 267 16.10 0.34 -4.50
C GLU A 267 17.00 -0.51 -5.41
N SER A 268 17.32 -1.75 -5.04
CA SER A 268 18.18 -2.62 -5.85
C SER A 268 17.47 -3.13 -7.11
N SER A 269 16.14 -3.10 -7.12
CA SER A 269 15.29 -3.63 -8.21
C SER A 269 15.53 -5.12 -8.52
N HIS A 270 16.14 -5.88 -7.61
CA HIS A 270 16.38 -7.33 -7.74
C HIS A 270 15.24 -8.18 -7.21
N LEU A 271 14.53 -7.68 -6.19
CA LEU A 271 13.40 -8.35 -5.59
C LEU A 271 12.09 -7.72 -6.09
N ILE A 272 11.16 -8.56 -6.51
CA ILE A 272 9.81 -8.17 -6.95
C ILE A 272 8.80 -8.85 -6.04
N TYR A 273 7.79 -8.10 -5.60
CA TYR A 273 6.62 -8.62 -4.90
C TYR A 273 5.43 -8.62 -5.82
N SER A 274 4.60 -9.65 -5.71
CA SER A 274 3.35 -9.78 -6.47
C SER A 274 2.22 -10.32 -5.61
N GLY A 275 1.00 -9.88 -5.91
CA GLY A 275 -0.23 -10.30 -5.26
C GLY A 275 -1.30 -10.62 -6.29
N SER A 276 -2.04 -11.71 -6.07
CA SER A 276 -2.94 -12.28 -7.06
C SER A 276 -4.26 -12.78 -6.45
N ASP A 277 -5.21 -13.06 -7.34
CA ASP A 277 -6.45 -13.78 -7.08
C ASP A 277 -6.28 -15.28 -6.76
N ASP A 278 -5.03 -15.79 -6.79
CA ASP A 278 -4.66 -17.09 -6.23
C ASP A 278 -4.47 -17.07 -4.69
N ASN A 279 -4.75 -15.94 -4.05
CA ASN A 279 -4.67 -15.66 -2.60
C ASN A 279 -3.23 -15.55 -2.05
N PHE A 280 -2.21 -15.55 -2.92
CA PHE A 280 -0.81 -15.52 -2.48
C PHE A 280 -0.10 -14.21 -2.76
N CYS A 281 0.71 -13.79 -1.77
CA CYS A 281 1.79 -12.85 -2.00
C CYS A 281 3.05 -13.67 -2.34
N LYS A 282 3.67 -13.42 -3.49
CA LYS A 282 4.91 -14.11 -3.90
C LYS A 282 6.08 -13.14 -3.95
N VAL A 283 7.25 -13.68 -3.60
CA VAL A 283 8.53 -12.96 -3.65
C VAL A 283 9.38 -13.58 -4.75
N TRP A 284 9.91 -12.72 -5.61
CA TRP A 284 10.70 -13.13 -6.76
C TRP A 284 12.08 -12.51 -6.68
N ASP A 285 13.12 -13.34 -6.80
CA ASP A 285 14.50 -12.88 -6.88
C ASP A 285 15.02 -13.04 -8.31
N ARG A 286 15.33 -11.90 -8.94
CA ARG A 286 15.81 -11.86 -10.32
C ARG A 286 17.09 -12.63 -10.54
N ARG A 287 17.94 -12.73 -9.51
CA ARG A 287 19.24 -13.41 -9.56
C ARG A 287 19.08 -14.93 -9.59
N CYS A 288 17.93 -15.45 -9.19
CA CYS A 288 17.65 -16.88 -9.12
C CYS A 288 16.85 -17.41 -10.32
N PHE A 289 16.39 -16.55 -11.23
CA PHE A 289 15.50 -16.96 -12.32
C PHE A 289 16.13 -17.97 -13.29
N ILE A 290 17.42 -17.81 -13.58
CA ILE A 290 18.15 -18.60 -14.59
C ILE A 290 18.12 -20.11 -14.27
N ALA A 291 17.92 -20.51 -13.02
CA ALA A 291 18.02 -21.91 -12.62
C ALA A 291 16.67 -22.65 -12.49
N LYS A 292 15.55 -21.96 -12.20
CA LYS A 292 14.33 -22.66 -11.72
C LYS A 292 12.98 -22.09 -12.15
N GLY A 293 12.89 -20.83 -12.61
CA GLY A 293 11.60 -20.21 -12.96
C GLY A 293 10.56 -20.24 -11.83
N LYS A 294 10.99 -20.32 -10.56
CA LYS A 294 10.13 -20.43 -9.37
C LYS A 294 10.26 -19.19 -8.50
N ALA A 295 9.20 -18.88 -7.76
CA ALA A 295 9.24 -17.85 -6.72
C ALA A 295 10.35 -18.18 -5.69
N ALA A 296 11.01 -17.15 -5.19
CA ALA A 296 11.97 -17.28 -4.08
C ALA A 296 11.25 -17.72 -2.79
N GLY A 297 10.00 -17.31 -2.63
CA GLY A 297 9.10 -17.83 -1.62
C GLY A 297 7.68 -17.30 -1.76
N VAL A 298 6.78 -17.90 -0.99
CA VAL A 298 5.35 -17.61 -0.98
C VAL A 298 4.93 -17.27 0.44
N LEU A 299 4.15 -16.20 0.58
CA LEU A 299 3.53 -15.74 1.81
C LEU A 299 2.04 -16.11 1.78
N MET A 300 1.65 -17.02 2.67
CA MET A 300 0.29 -17.57 2.75
C MET A 300 -0.44 -17.00 3.96
N GLY A 301 -1.73 -16.67 3.79
CA GLY A 301 -2.57 -16.29 4.92
C GLY A 301 -3.83 -15.52 4.59
N HIS A 302 -3.92 -14.90 3.41
CA HIS A 302 -5.19 -14.38 2.91
C HIS A 302 -6.15 -15.51 2.54
N LEU A 303 -7.44 -15.31 2.81
CA LEU A 303 -8.49 -16.28 2.46
C LEU A 303 -9.05 -16.07 1.05
N GLU A 304 -8.91 -14.84 0.53
CA GLU A 304 -9.41 -14.41 -0.78
C GLU A 304 -8.36 -13.57 -1.51
N GLY A 305 -8.61 -13.26 -2.78
CA GLY A 305 -7.63 -12.62 -3.66
C GLY A 305 -7.06 -11.28 -3.14
N ILE A 306 -5.79 -11.03 -3.43
CA ILE A 306 -5.08 -9.82 -2.99
C ILE A 306 -5.38 -8.67 -3.94
N THR A 307 -5.74 -7.51 -3.40
CA THR A 307 -6.06 -6.32 -4.21
C THR A 307 -4.87 -5.39 -4.42
N PHE A 308 -3.96 -5.30 -3.46
CA PHE A 308 -2.82 -4.39 -3.54
C PHE A 308 -1.69 -4.79 -2.58
N ILE A 309 -0.44 -4.45 -2.93
CA ILE A 309 0.74 -4.61 -2.08
C ILE A 309 1.48 -3.27 -2.03
N ASP A 310 1.94 -2.90 -0.83
CA ASP A 310 2.89 -1.81 -0.66
C ASP A 310 4.13 -2.27 0.09
N THR A 311 5.29 -1.72 -0.29
CA THR A 311 6.59 -2.09 0.27
C THR A 311 7.02 -1.09 1.34
N ARG A 312 7.69 -1.60 2.37
CA ARG A 312 8.38 -0.75 3.34
C ARG A 312 9.69 -0.14 2.77
N ARG A 313 10.08 -0.52 1.55
CA ARG A 313 11.34 -0.15 0.87
C ARG A 313 12.62 -0.59 1.57
N ASP A 314 12.52 -1.54 2.49
CA ASP A 314 13.66 -2.13 3.19
C ASP A 314 14.02 -3.54 2.69
N GLY A 315 13.35 -4.00 1.64
CA GLY A 315 13.54 -5.34 1.09
C GLY A 315 13.13 -6.46 2.06
N ARG A 316 12.39 -6.16 3.13
CA ARG A 316 12.10 -7.12 4.21
C ARG A 316 10.63 -7.22 4.60
N TYR A 317 9.96 -6.07 4.72
CA TYR A 317 8.56 -6.02 5.10
C TYR A 317 7.70 -5.47 3.96
N LEU A 318 6.52 -6.04 3.82
CA LEU A 318 5.47 -5.55 2.94
C LEU A 318 4.11 -5.66 3.62
N ILE A 319 3.14 -4.90 3.12
CA ILE A 319 1.73 -5.08 3.47
C ILE A 319 0.95 -5.47 2.23
N SER A 320 -0.12 -6.23 2.44
CA SER A 320 -1.09 -6.56 1.39
C SER A 320 -2.50 -6.28 1.87
N ASN A 321 -3.34 -5.82 0.95
CA ASN A 321 -4.78 -5.71 1.15
C ASN A 321 -5.49 -6.86 0.42
N GLY A 322 -6.49 -7.46 1.06
CA GLY A 322 -7.20 -8.62 0.54
C GLY A 322 -8.71 -8.44 0.42
N LYS A 323 -9.31 -9.19 -0.49
CA LYS A 323 -10.77 -9.32 -0.63
C LYS A 323 -11.42 -9.96 0.61
N ASP A 324 -10.63 -10.55 1.50
CA ASP A 324 -11.03 -11.03 2.83
C ASP A 324 -11.21 -9.91 3.87
N GLN A 325 -11.25 -8.65 3.42
CA GLN A 325 -11.47 -7.44 4.24
C GLN A 325 -10.38 -7.22 5.30
N ALA A 326 -9.15 -7.65 4.98
CA ALA A 326 -8.02 -7.56 5.89
C ALA A 326 -6.78 -7.01 5.18
N ILE A 327 -6.02 -6.20 5.91
CA ILE A 327 -4.63 -5.89 5.57
C ILE A 327 -3.74 -6.81 6.39
N LYS A 328 -2.73 -7.40 5.76
CA LYS A 328 -1.73 -8.24 6.44
C LYS A 328 -0.34 -7.62 6.30
N LEU A 329 0.42 -7.68 7.39
CA LEU A 329 1.83 -7.31 7.43
C LEU A 329 2.68 -8.57 7.36
N TRP A 330 3.66 -8.58 6.47
CA TRP A 330 4.51 -9.74 6.21
C TRP A 330 5.98 -9.42 6.44
N ASP A 331 6.73 -10.46 6.81
CA ASP A 331 8.18 -10.49 6.77
C ASP A 331 8.58 -11.60 5.81
N ILE A 332 9.35 -11.24 4.79
CA ILE A 332 9.75 -12.19 3.74
C ILE A 332 10.55 -13.37 4.31
N ARG A 333 11.18 -13.26 5.49
CA ARG A 333 11.89 -14.38 6.11
C ARG A 333 10.96 -15.50 6.60
N LYS A 334 9.67 -15.21 6.75
CA LYS A 334 8.63 -16.19 7.12
C LYS A 334 8.01 -16.87 5.88
N MET A 335 8.47 -16.55 4.67
CA MET A 335 7.97 -17.15 3.44
C MET A 335 8.25 -18.65 3.38
N SER A 336 7.31 -19.42 2.82
CA SER A 336 7.51 -20.83 2.54
C SER A 336 8.01 -21.05 1.12
N SER A 337 8.87 -22.06 0.92
CA SER A 337 9.26 -22.51 -0.43
C SER A 337 8.17 -23.34 -1.11
N ASN A 338 7.27 -23.95 -0.33
CA ASN A 338 6.18 -24.79 -0.81
C ASN A 338 4.85 -24.21 -0.31
N ALA A 339 3.98 -23.86 -1.25
CA ALA A 339 2.63 -23.42 -0.96
C ALA A 339 1.67 -24.23 -1.83
N THR A 340 0.76 -24.96 -1.19
CA THR A 340 -0.42 -25.49 -1.86
C THR A 340 -1.55 -24.49 -1.69
N CYS A 341 -2.21 -24.10 -2.78
CA CYS A 341 -3.42 -23.29 -2.73
C CYS A 341 -4.43 -23.93 -1.76
N TYR A 342 -4.67 -23.28 -0.62
CA TYR A 342 -5.70 -23.70 0.31
C TYR A 342 -7.05 -23.27 -0.25
N ARG A 343 -7.73 -24.19 -0.94
CA ARG A 343 -9.08 -23.96 -1.47
C ARG A 343 -10.18 -24.13 -0.42
N GLY A 344 -9.82 -24.40 0.83
CA GLY A 344 -10.75 -24.86 1.88
C GLY A 344 -11.84 -23.86 2.27
N TYR A 345 -11.77 -22.61 1.80
CA TYR A 345 -12.82 -21.63 2.04
C TYR A 345 -13.09 -20.68 0.86
N ARG A 346 -12.95 -21.15 -0.38
CA ARG A 346 -13.45 -20.37 -1.52
C ARG A 346 -14.97 -20.48 -1.51
N ASN A 347 -15.67 -19.47 -1.02
CA ASN A 347 -17.12 -19.44 -1.14
C ASN A 347 -17.45 -19.10 -2.60
N TYR A 348 -17.65 -20.12 -3.44
CA TYR A 348 -17.95 -19.97 -4.87
C TYR A 348 -19.21 -19.14 -5.15
N GLU A 349 -20.05 -18.92 -4.14
CA GLU A 349 -21.25 -18.09 -4.24
C GLU A 349 -21.00 -16.60 -3.95
N TRP A 350 -19.84 -16.23 -3.40
CA TRP A 350 -19.54 -14.84 -3.05
C TRP A 350 -18.62 -14.18 -4.07
N ASP A 351 -19.00 -12.98 -4.52
CA ASP A 351 -18.16 -12.14 -5.37
C ASP A 351 -18.08 -10.71 -4.81
N TYR A 352 -16.87 -10.29 -4.47
CA TYR A 352 -16.57 -8.96 -3.92
C TYR A 352 -17.05 -7.79 -4.80
N ARG A 353 -17.23 -8.02 -6.12
CA ARG A 353 -17.60 -6.97 -7.08
C ARG A 353 -19.07 -6.56 -6.97
N TRP A 354 -19.95 -7.46 -6.53
CA TRP A 354 -21.38 -7.17 -6.44
C TRP A 354 -22.09 -7.57 -5.16
N MET A 355 -21.47 -8.38 -4.31
CA MET A 355 -22.07 -8.92 -3.09
C MET A 355 -21.40 -8.35 -1.84
N ASP A 356 -22.16 -8.29 -0.75
CA ASP A 356 -21.62 -7.93 0.56
C ASP A 356 -20.78 -9.08 1.13
N HIS A 357 -19.73 -8.76 1.88
CA HIS A 357 -18.86 -9.77 2.47
C HIS A 357 -19.61 -10.63 3.50
N PRO A 358 -19.54 -11.97 3.44
CA PRO A 358 -20.29 -12.84 4.32
C PRO A 358 -19.92 -12.58 5.80
N PRO A 359 -20.91 -12.36 6.70
CA PRO A 359 -20.63 -12.13 8.11
C PRO A 359 -19.84 -13.27 8.77
N GLN A 360 -20.09 -14.51 8.37
CA GLN A 360 -19.44 -15.72 8.90
C GLN A 360 -17.95 -15.77 8.56
N ALA A 361 -17.52 -15.12 7.47
CA ALA A 361 -16.13 -15.13 7.03
C ALA A 361 -15.26 -14.07 7.74
N ARG A 362 -15.87 -13.10 8.45
CA ARG A 362 -15.14 -11.95 9.02
C ARG A 362 -14.07 -12.33 10.03
N ASP A 363 -14.31 -13.38 10.83
CA ASP A 363 -13.42 -13.81 11.91
C ASP A 363 -12.57 -15.02 11.54
N LEU A 364 -12.71 -15.53 10.33
CA LEU A 364 -11.90 -16.65 9.86
C LEU A 364 -10.45 -16.22 9.70
N LYS A 365 -9.56 -17.17 9.99
CA LYS A 365 -8.12 -17.05 9.78
C LYS A 365 -7.64 -18.26 9.02
N HIS A 366 -6.74 -18.03 8.07
CA HIS A 366 -6.12 -19.11 7.32
C HIS A 366 -5.32 -20.03 8.27
N PRO A 367 -5.43 -21.37 8.15
CA PRO A 367 -4.74 -22.29 9.06
C PRO A 367 -3.21 -22.14 9.07
N TYR A 368 -2.63 -21.78 7.93
CA TYR A 368 -1.19 -21.56 7.75
C TYR A 368 -0.86 -20.08 7.53
N ASP A 369 -1.54 -19.18 8.25
CA ASP A 369 -1.29 -17.74 8.15
C ASP A 369 0.11 -17.37 8.65
N GLN A 370 0.94 -16.84 7.75
CA GLN A 370 2.32 -16.41 8.00
C GLN A 370 2.45 -14.90 8.30
N SER A 371 1.33 -14.17 8.36
CA SER A 371 1.35 -12.73 8.65
C SER A 371 1.81 -12.46 10.07
N ILE A 372 2.54 -11.36 10.24
CA ILE A 372 2.94 -10.83 11.55
C ILE A 372 1.75 -10.21 12.25
N ALA A 373 1.01 -9.36 11.51
CA ALA A 373 -0.14 -8.64 12.03
C ALA A 373 -1.25 -8.61 10.98
N THR A 374 -2.49 -8.56 11.44
CA THR A 374 -3.68 -8.42 10.60
C THR A 374 -4.49 -7.21 11.08
N TYR A 375 -4.84 -6.31 10.17
CA TYR A 375 -5.63 -5.11 10.42
C TYR A 375 -7.00 -5.24 9.74
N LYS A 376 -8.07 -5.06 10.51
CA LYS A 376 -9.45 -5.21 10.07
C LYS A 376 -10.25 -3.95 10.43
N GLY A 377 -11.41 -3.77 9.79
CA GLY A 377 -12.35 -2.67 10.05
C GLY A 377 -12.73 -1.90 8.80
N HIS A 378 -11.83 -1.83 7.82
CA HIS A 378 -12.13 -1.35 6.49
C HIS A 378 -12.82 -2.43 5.64
N SER A 379 -13.56 -2.01 4.62
CA SER A 379 -14.19 -2.89 3.64
C SER A 379 -13.53 -2.79 2.26
N VAL A 380 -13.28 -3.95 1.65
CA VAL A 380 -12.68 -4.19 0.33
C VAL A 380 -13.72 -4.83 -0.60
N LEU A 381 -14.56 -4.00 -1.20
CA LEU A 381 -15.61 -4.43 -2.12
C LEU A 381 -15.61 -3.57 -3.38
N ARG A 382 -16.27 -4.05 -4.44
CA ARG A 382 -16.45 -3.41 -5.76
C ARG A 382 -15.20 -3.19 -6.60
N THR A 383 -14.05 -2.99 -5.97
CA THR A 383 -12.80 -2.65 -6.65
C THR A 383 -11.56 -3.10 -5.89
N LEU A 384 -10.42 -3.01 -6.57
CA LEU A 384 -9.11 -3.28 -5.98
C LEU A 384 -8.68 -2.08 -5.13
N ILE A 385 -9.15 -2.05 -3.88
CA ILE A 385 -8.83 -1.00 -2.91
C ILE A 385 -7.38 -1.15 -2.45
N ARG A 386 -6.69 -0.02 -2.33
CA ARG A 386 -5.25 0.03 -2.04
C ARG A 386 -4.96 0.31 -0.58
N CYS A 387 -3.80 -0.14 -0.13
CA CYS A 387 -3.24 0.13 1.18
C CYS A 387 -1.79 0.59 1.03
N TYR A 388 -1.31 1.42 1.96
CA TYR A 388 0.05 1.94 1.93
C TYR A 388 0.63 2.08 3.33
N PHE A 389 1.94 1.98 3.43
CA PHE A 389 2.67 2.51 4.56
C PHE A 389 2.65 4.03 4.51
N SER A 390 2.53 4.66 5.68
CA SER A 390 2.75 6.10 5.82
C SER A 390 4.19 6.49 5.43
N PRO A 391 4.44 7.74 5.01
CA PRO A 391 5.71 8.09 4.40
C PRO A 391 6.89 7.96 5.37
N GLU A 392 8.02 7.47 4.86
CA GLU A 392 9.23 7.26 5.66
C GLU A 392 9.80 8.56 6.23
N TYR A 393 9.83 9.63 5.43
CA TYR A 393 10.44 10.88 5.84
C TYR A 393 9.67 11.61 6.93
N SER A 394 8.33 11.68 6.83
CA SER A 394 7.49 12.42 7.79
C SER A 394 7.06 11.58 8.99
N THR A 395 6.78 10.29 8.81
CA THR A 395 6.20 9.46 9.88
C THR A 395 7.07 8.29 10.32
N GLY A 396 8.14 7.98 9.56
CA GLY A 396 8.94 6.77 9.79
C GLY A 396 8.18 5.47 9.51
N GLN A 397 7.14 5.51 8.66
CA GLN A 397 6.25 4.39 8.36
C GLN A 397 5.54 3.82 9.60
N LYS A 398 5.23 4.68 10.58
CA LYS A 398 4.56 4.27 11.82
C LYS A 398 3.10 3.84 11.61
N TYR A 399 2.46 4.32 10.56
CA TYR A 399 1.06 4.04 10.25
C TYR A 399 0.90 3.26 8.94
N ILE A 400 -0.22 2.55 8.83
CA ILE A 400 -0.77 2.01 7.58
C ILE A 400 -2.05 2.79 7.29
N TYR A 401 -2.30 3.13 6.03
CA TYR A 401 -3.55 3.77 5.63
C TYR A 401 -4.15 3.11 4.39
N THR A 402 -5.47 3.19 4.27
CA THR A 402 -6.23 2.54 3.19
C THR A 402 -7.54 3.26 2.94
N GLY A 403 -7.99 3.26 1.69
CA GLY A 403 -9.36 3.60 1.34
C GLY A 403 -10.34 2.49 1.72
N SER A 404 -11.63 2.72 1.51
CA SER A 404 -12.63 1.69 1.76
C SER A 404 -13.90 1.88 0.93
N HIS A 405 -14.60 0.76 0.71
CA HIS A 405 -15.92 0.73 0.08
C HIS A 405 -16.97 1.54 0.87
N ASP A 406 -16.83 1.62 2.21
CA ASP A 406 -17.73 2.38 3.08
C ASP A 406 -17.56 3.91 2.99
N SER A 407 -16.88 4.39 1.94
CA SER A 407 -16.59 5.79 1.65
C SER A 407 -15.66 6.47 2.68
N CYS A 408 -14.98 5.69 3.52
CA CYS A 408 -14.05 6.20 4.51
C CYS A 408 -12.60 5.89 4.14
N ILE A 409 -11.68 6.59 4.81
CA ILE A 409 -10.25 6.29 4.82
C ILE A 409 -9.89 5.89 6.24
N TYR A 410 -9.16 4.79 6.37
CA TYR A 410 -8.72 4.26 7.66
C TYR A 410 -7.22 4.45 7.82
N ILE A 411 -6.81 4.84 9.02
CA ILE A 411 -5.40 4.92 9.43
C ILE A 411 -5.21 4.03 10.66
N TYR A 412 -4.31 3.08 10.56
CA TYR A 412 -3.92 2.15 11.61
C TYR A 412 -2.50 2.44 12.08
N ASP A 413 -2.23 2.22 13.36
CA ASP A 413 -0.87 2.20 13.89
C ASP A 413 -0.23 0.83 13.64
N LEU A 414 0.96 0.83 13.03
CA LEU A 414 1.66 -0.37 12.57
C LEU A 414 2.03 -1.34 13.71
N VAL A 415 2.31 -0.82 14.91
CA VAL A 415 2.83 -1.65 16.01
C VAL A 415 1.70 -2.11 16.91
N SER A 416 0.78 -1.21 17.27
CA SER A 416 -0.33 -1.54 18.15
C SER A 416 -1.50 -2.22 17.44
N GLY A 417 -1.61 -2.10 16.11
CA GLY A 417 -2.78 -2.57 15.36
C GLY A 417 -4.02 -1.70 15.52
N ALA A 418 -3.96 -0.65 16.34
CA ALA A 418 -5.12 0.18 16.65
C ALA A 418 -5.49 1.09 15.48
N GLN A 419 -6.79 1.26 15.25
CA GLN A 419 -7.30 2.29 14.34
C GLN A 419 -7.16 3.66 15.01
N VAL A 420 -6.26 4.50 14.47
CA VAL A 420 -5.94 5.84 15.02
C VAL A 420 -6.65 6.98 14.28
N GLY A 421 -7.18 6.72 13.09
CA GLY A 421 -7.91 7.71 12.30
C GLY A 421 -8.97 7.07 11.40
N LYS A 422 -10.12 7.74 11.28
CA LYS A 422 -11.17 7.44 10.30
C LYS A 422 -11.65 8.75 9.69
N LEU A 423 -11.40 8.94 8.40
CA LEU A 423 -11.76 10.15 7.67
C LEU A 423 -13.04 9.86 6.88
N GLN A 424 -14.06 10.71 7.03
CA GLN A 424 -15.38 10.52 6.44
C GLN A 424 -15.80 11.79 5.72
N HIS A 425 -16.06 11.69 4.42
CA HIS A 425 -16.57 12.80 3.60
C HIS A 425 -17.15 12.31 2.27
N HIS A 426 -16.44 11.38 1.62
CA HIS A 426 -16.83 10.85 0.33
C HIS A 426 -18.21 10.19 0.38
N LYS A 427 -18.88 10.20 -0.77
CA LYS A 427 -20.22 9.61 -0.96
C LYS A 427 -20.17 8.22 -1.59
N SER A 428 -18.98 7.80 -2.00
CA SER A 428 -18.74 6.55 -2.69
C SER A 428 -17.39 5.98 -2.29
N THR A 429 -17.07 4.80 -2.85
CA THR A 429 -15.86 4.04 -2.55
C THR A 429 -14.59 4.85 -2.78
N VAL A 430 -13.74 4.87 -1.75
CA VAL A 430 -12.39 5.42 -1.83
C VAL A 430 -11.45 4.29 -2.26
N ARG A 431 -11.12 4.21 -3.56
CA ARG A 431 -10.20 3.18 -4.07
C ARG A 431 -8.77 3.47 -3.65
N ASP A 432 -8.37 4.74 -3.78
CA ASP A 432 -6.98 5.16 -3.63
C ASP A 432 -6.87 6.47 -2.83
N CYS A 433 -5.78 6.60 -2.09
CA CYS A 433 -5.43 7.79 -1.34
C CYS A 433 -3.90 7.83 -1.18
N SER A 434 -3.35 9.03 -1.04
CA SER A 434 -1.90 9.22 -0.97
C SER A 434 -1.56 10.20 0.14
N TRP A 435 -0.59 9.84 0.98
CA TRP A 435 -0.06 10.72 2.02
C TRP A 435 1.16 11.45 1.48
N HIS A 436 1.18 12.76 1.63
CA HIS A 436 2.29 13.59 1.21
C HIS A 436 3.60 13.21 1.94
N PRO A 437 4.74 13.09 1.24
CA PRO A 437 5.99 12.58 1.82
C PRO A 437 6.57 13.43 2.96
N THR A 438 6.39 14.75 2.89
CA THR A 438 6.94 15.70 3.91
C THR A 438 5.87 16.38 4.77
N TYR A 439 4.86 17.02 4.16
CA TYR A 439 3.78 17.69 4.87
C TYR A 439 2.79 16.71 5.54
N PRO A 440 2.20 17.07 6.70
CA PRO A 440 1.14 16.30 7.34
C PRO A 440 -0.19 16.54 6.58
N MET A 441 -0.22 16.04 5.35
CA MET A 441 -1.29 16.19 4.38
C MET A 441 -1.57 14.84 3.71
N LEU A 442 -2.85 14.51 3.53
CA LEU A 442 -3.31 13.34 2.81
C LEU A 442 -4.31 13.80 1.75
N VAL A 443 -4.24 13.21 0.57
CA VAL A 443 -5.23 13.47 -0.49
C VAL A 443 -5.89 12.15 -0.87
N SER A 444 -7.21 12.16 -0.90
CA SER A 444 -8.02 11.02 -1.27
C SER A 444 -8.72 11.23 -2.61
N SER A 445 -8.91 10.12 -3.31
CA SER A 445 -9.61 10.07 -4.59
C SER A 445 -10.69 9.01 -4.54
N SER A 446 -11.92 9.37 -4.92
CA SER A 446 -13.09 8.53 -4.75
C SER A 446 -13.90 8.36 -6.04
N TRP A 447 -14.74 7.34 -6.04
CA TRP A 447 -15.71 7.07 -7.09
C TRP A 447 -16.84 8.11 -7.20
N ASP A 448 -16.96 9.03 -6.24
CA ASP A 448 -17.82 10.21 -6.40
C ASP A 448 -17.24 11.25 -7.36
N GLY A 449 -15.97 11.09 -7.77
CA GLY A 449 -15.24 11.99 -8.66
C GLY A 449 -14.53 13.13 -7.92
N ASP A 450 -14.60 13.15 -6.59
CA ASP A 450 -13.98 14.19 -5.76
C ASP A 450 -12.51 13.82 -5.45
N VAL A 451 -11.66 14.82 -5.57
CA VAL A 451 -10.28 14.82 -5.04
C VAL A 451 -10.26 15.72 -3.82
N VAL A 452 -9.97 15.13 -2.66
CA VAL A 452 -10.17 15.79 -1.37
C VAL A 452 -8.90 15.78 -0.57
N LYS A 453 -8.52 16.95 -0.07
CA LYS A 453 -7.35 17.17 0.75
C LYS A 453 -7.73 17.19 2.23
N TRP A 454 -6.85 16.59 3.03
CA TRP A 454 -6.89 16.49 4.48
C TRP A 454 -5.55 16.98 5.04
N GLU A 455 -5.59 17.70 6.15
CA GLU A 455 -4.42 18.32 6.78
C GLU A 455 -4.42 18.05 8.29
N PHE A 456 -3.31 18.36 8.95
CA PHE A 456 -3.27 18.38 10.41
C PHE A 456 -4.05 19.57 10.97
N ARG A 457 -4.69 19.38 12.14
CA ARG A 457 -5.40 20.44 12.86
C ARG A 457 -4.41 21.40 13.55
N GLY A 458 -3.85 22.35 12.80
CA GLY A 458 -3.21 23.51 13.41
C GLY A 458 -4.26 24.37 14.12
N LYS A 459 -4.06 24.74 15.39
CA LYS A 459 -4.81 25.85 16.02
C LYS A 459 -4.33 27.22 15.47
N GLY A 460 -4.24 27.32 14.14
CA GLY A 460 -4.02 28.57 13.43
C GLY A 460 -5.31 28.90 12.69
N GLU A 461 -5.79 30.12 12.86
CA GLU A 461 -7.05 30.65 12.38
C GLU A 461 -7.42 30.15 10.98
N SER A 462 -8.66 29.69 10.83
CA SER A 462 -9.30 29.56 9.52
C SER A 462 -9.12 30.88 8.76
N PRO A 463 -8.73 30.89 7.48
CA PRO A 463 -8.84 32.11 6.68
C PRO A 463 -10.31 32.51 6.70
N SER A 464 -10.61 33.63 7.34
CA SER A 464 -11.94 34.22 7.38
C SER A 464 -12.48 34.29 5.96
N PRO A 465 -13.73 33.87 5.69
CA PRO A 465 -14.32 34.06 4.38
C PRO A 465 -14.30 35.56 4.06
N ALA A 466 -13.78 35.89 2.87
CA ALA A 466 -13.64 37.24 2.37
C ALA A 466 -14.91 38.06 2.67
N ILE A 467 -14.73 39.15 3.42
CA ILE A 467 -15.79 40.12 3.69
C ILE A 467 -16.31 40.60 2.35
N ALA A 468 -17.55 40.21 2.03
CA ALA A 468 -18.28 40.72 0.89
C ALA A 468 -18.38 42.25 1.03
N ASN A 469 -17.68 42.98 0.15
CA ASN A 469 -17.83 44.42 0.00
C ASN A 469 -19.28 44.73 -0.39
N LYS A 470 -20.14 45.00 0.60
CA LYS A 470 -21.43 45.62 0.38
C LYS A 470 -21.19 47.04 -0.14
N LYS A 471 -21.38 47.22 -1.44
CA LYS A 471 -21.58 48.53 -2.08
C LYS A 471 -22.64 49.31 -1.29
N ARG A 472 -22.21 50.38 -0.60
CA ARG A 472 -23.11 51.44 -0.14
C ARG A 472 -23.60 52.21 -1.36
N LEU A 473 -24.82 51.90 -1.81
CA LEU A 473 -25.61 52.81 -2.64
C LEU A 473 -26.08 53.97 -1.75
N GLY A 474 -25.37 55.10 -1.80
CA GLY A 474 -25.87 56.36 -1.28
C GLY A 474 -26.85 56.96 -2.29
N ARG A 475 -28.15 56.93 -1.98
CA ARG A 475 -29.17 57.75 -2.63
C ARG A 475 -28.92 59.21 -2.26
N ARG A 476 -28.72 60.07 -3.26
CA ARG A 476 -28.95 61.52 -3.16
C ARG A 476 -30.43 61.77 -3.44
N HIS A 477 -31.12 62.36 -2.49
CA HIS A 477 -32.21 63.33 -2.72
C HIS A 477 -32.06 64.41 -1.67
#